data_AF-A0A1Y1Y2K4-F1
#
_entry.id   AF-A0A1Y1Y2K4-F1
#
_cell.length_a   1.000
_cell.length_b   1.000
_cell.length_c   1.000
_cell.angle_alpha   90.00
_cell.angle_beta   90.00
_cell.angle_gamma   90.00
#
_symmetry.space_group_name_H-M   'P 1'
#
loop_
_entity.id
_entity.type
_entity.pdbx_description
1 polymer ?
#
loop_
_entity_poly.entity_id
_entity_poly.type
_entity_poly.pdbx_seq_one_letter_code
_entity_poly.pdbx_strand_id
1 'polypeptide(L)'
;MTTPDKIVLTFNEVRVFPHATPQSLGLSDKVKLAAYSKEHFELTQTQKKRRLKKELGECLEEQIPALTIRLKHKDKDVEHLRVKKTTKLKRIVETYRHQKTIDSTVPIELCFDGVKLNPELTLEETEIEDGDLVFVAFENPT
;
A
#
# COMPACT_ATOMS: atom_id res chain seq x y z
N MET A 1 -20.84 -39.35 9.16
CA MET A 1 -19.87 -38.70 10.07
C MET A 1 -19.80 -37.22 9.69
N THR A 2 -20.54 -36.38 10.42
CA THR A 2 -20.76 -34.98 10.06
C THR A 2 -19.75 -34.13 10.83
N THR A 3 -18.90 -33.36 10.14
CA THR A 3 -17.86 -32.54 10.77
C THR A 3 -18.49 -31.43 11.64
N PRO A 4 -18.20 -31.35 12.95
CA PRO A 4 -18.80 -30.36 13.86
C PRO A 4 -18.22 -28.94 13.74
N ASP A 5 -17.29 -28.69 12.81
CA ASP A 5 -16.38 -27.53 12.85
C ASP A 5 -16.76 -26.37 11.89
N LYS A 6 -18.05 -26.03 11.82
CA LYS A 6 -18.55 -25.00 10.87
C LYS A 6 -19.14 -23.75 11.52
N ILE A 7 -19.24 -23.70 12.85
CA ILE A 7 -19.86 -22.58 13.57
C ILE A 7 -18.81 -21.87 14.43
N VAL A 8 -18.75 -20.56 14.31
CA VAL A 8 -17.90 -19.68 15.12
C VAL A 8 -18.78 -18.90 16.08
N LEU A 9 -18.48 -19.01 17.37
CA LEU A 9 -19.12 -18.22 18.41
C LEU A 9 -18.35 -16.94 18.65
N THR A 10 -19.08 -15.84 18.84
CA THR A 10 -18.53 -14.52 19.10
C THR A 10 -19.26 -13.84 20.24
N PHE A 11 -18.50 -13.13 21.07
CA PHE A 11 -18.98 -12.30 22.17
C PHE A 11 -18.34 -10.92 22.03
N ASN A 12 -19.15 -9.85 21.99
CA ASN A 12 -18.67 -8.48 21.75
C ASN A 12 -17.71 -8.36 20.54
N GLU A 13 -18.05 -9.04 19.44
CA GLU A 13 -17.24 -9.08 18.21
C GLU A 13 -15.89 -9.80 18.33
N VAL A 14 -15.61 -10.43 19.48
CA VAL A 14 -14.43 -11.26 19.74
C VAL A 14 -14.78 -12.74 19.60
N ARG A 15 -13.92 -13.50 18.93
CA ARG A 15 -14.09 -14.96 18.79
C ARG A 15 -13.92 -15.64 20.15
N VAL A 16 -14.90 -16.48 20.49
CA VAL A 16 -14.86 -17.33 21.67
C VAL A 16 -14.26 -18.69 21.31
N PHE A 17 -13.26 -19.12 22.07
CA PHE A 17 -12.64 -20.44 21.91
C PHE A 17 -13.24 -21.45 22.88
N PRO A 18 -13.31 -22.75 22.52
CA PRO A 18 -13.89 -23.79 23.38
C PRO A 18 -13.25 -23.91 24.77
N HIS A 19 -11.98 -23.53 24.93
CA HIS A 19 -11.24 -23.57 26.19
C HIS A 19 -11.31 -22.27 27.00
N ALA A 20 -12.04 -21.26 26.53
CA ALA A 20 -12.14 -19.99 27.23
C ALA A 20 -13.09 -20.09 28.43
N THR A 21 -12.71 -19.51 29.56
CA THR A 21 -13.56 -19.49 30.75
C THR A 21 -14.51 -18.30 30.72
N PRO A 22 -15.73 -18.41 31.27
CA PRO A 22 -16.67 -17.29 31.35
C PRO A 22 -16.06 -16.05 31.99
N GLN A 23 -15.25 -16.23 33.04
CA GLN A 23 -14.54 -15.14 33.70
C GLN A 23 -13.49 -14.48 32.79
N SER A 24 -12.71 -15.26 32.01
CA SER A 24 -11.73 -14.70 31.06
C SER A 24 -12.35 -13.93 29.91
N LEU A 25 -13.60 -14.24 29.58
CA LEU A 25 -14.38 -13.57 28.54
C LEU A 25 -15.21 -12.41 29.10
N GLY A 26 -15.17 -12.16 30.41
CA GLY A 26 -15.99 -11.16 31.08
C GLY A 26 -17.49 -11.44 30.99
N LEU A 27 -17.88 -12.71 30.87
CA LEU A 27 -19.29 -13.11 30.81
C LEU A 27 -19.92 -12.93 32.20
N SER A 28 -21.03 -12.20 32.24
CA SER A 28 -21.87 -12.03 33.42
C SER A 28 -23.11 -12.95 33.34
N ASP A 29 -24.02 -12.83 34.31
CA ASP A 29 -25.19 -13.70 34.50
C ASP A 29 -26.05 -13.94 33.24
N LYS A 30 -26.16 -12.96 32.34
CA LYS A 30 -26.93 -13.09 31.09
C LYS A 30 -26.18 -12.47 29.92
N VAL A 31 -25.63 -13.33 29.06
CA VAL A 31 -24.87 -12.92 27.87
C VAL A 31 -25.52 -13.41 26.60
N LYS A 32 -25.53 -12.55 25.57
CA LYS A 32 -25.87 -12.93 24.19
C LYS A 32 -24.60 -13.28 23.42
N LEU A 33 -24.55 -14.49 22.88
CA LEU A 33 -23.50 -14.93 21.97
C LEU A 33 -24.05 -14.91 20.55
N ALA A 34 -23.27 -14.40 19.61
CA ALA A 34 -23.60 -14.48 18.19
C ALA A 34 -22.88 -15.69 17.58
N ALA A 35 -23.66 -16.56 16.93
CA ALA A 35 -23.16 -17.71 16.21
C ALA A 35 -23.18 -17.42 14.70
N TYR A 36 -22.05 -17.61 14.04
CA TYR A 36 -21.91 -17.44 12.59
C TYR A 36 -21.43 -18.74 11.96
N SER A 37 -21.73 -18.95 10.69
CA SER A 37 -20.97 -19.94 9.91
C SER A 37 -19.52 -19.47 9.76
N LYS A 38 -18.60 -20.41 9.69
CA LYS A 38 -17.16 -20.13 9.51
C LYS A 38 -16.92 -19.23 8.30
N GLU A 39 -17.57 -19.52 7.18
CA GLU A 39 -17.48 -18.73 5.94
C GLU A 39 -17.97 -17.29 6.14
N HIS A 40 -19.12 -17.10 6.81
CA HIS A 40 -19.67 -15.78 7.08
C HIS A 40 -18.79 -14.96 8.05
N PHE A 41 -18.21 -15.62 9.04
CA PHE A 41 -17.27 -14.99 9.98
C PHE A 41 -15.97 -14.57 9.28
N GLU A 42 -15.40 -15.43 8.43
CA GLU A 42 -14.16 -15.15 7.68
C GLU A 42 -14.33 -13.99 6.69
N LEU A 43 -15.47 -13.91 6.00
CA LEU A 43 -15.81 -12.77 5.13
C LEU A 43 -15.93 -11.47 5.93
N THR A 44 -16.61 -11.52 7.09
CA THR A 44 -16.79 -10.36 7.98
C THR A 44 -15.45 -9.86 8.55
N GLN A 45 -14.58 -10.78 8.98
CA GLN A 45 -13.23 -10.45 9.46
C GLN A 45 -12.34 -9.90 8.34
N THR A 46 -12.42 -10.47 7.13
CA THR A 46 -11.65 -10.00 5.97
C THR A 46 -12.07 -8.59 5.55
N GLN A 47 -13.37 -8.29 5.53
CA GLN A 47 -13.87 -6.94 5.24
C GLN A 47 -13.44 -5.93 6.30
N LYS A 48 -13.55 -6.28 7.60
CA LYS A 48 -13.05 -5.43 8.69
C LYS A 48 -11.54 -5.21 8.60
N LYS A 49 -10.74 -6.24 8.31
CA LYS A 49 -9.29 -6.12 8.13
C LYS A 49 -8.91 -5.29 6.91
N ARG A 50 -9.66 -5.37 5.81
CA ARG A 50 -9.47 -4.51 4.62
C ARG A 50 -9.83 -3.05 4.91
N ARG A 51 -10.90 -2.79 5.66
CA ARG A 51 -11.28 -1.44 6.13
C ARG A 51 -10.25 -0.88 7.09
N LEU A 52 -9.86 -1.64 8.10
CA LEU A 52 -8.84 -1.23 9.06
C LEU A 52 -7.48 -1.03 8.39
N LYS A 53 -7.08 -1.87 7.42
CA LYS A 53 -5.86 -1.64 6.64
C LYS A 53 -5.95 -0.40 5.74
N LYS A 54 -7.15 -0.05 5.27
CA LYS A 54 -7.40 1.15 4.48
C LYS A 54 -7.41 2.41 5.37
N GLU A 55 -8.08 2.37 6.51
CA GLU A 55 -8.09 3.44 7.53
C GLU A 55 -6.72 3.65 8.19
N LEU A 56 -6.00 2.57 8.51
CA LEU A 56 -4.64 2.65 9.06
C LEU A 56 -3.62 3.05 7.99
N GLY A 57 -3.89 2.76 6.72
CA GLY A 57 -3.16 3.30 5.58
C GLY A 57 -3.44 4.80 5.39
N GLU A 58 -4.70 5.21 5.44
CA GLU A 58 -5.12 6.62 5.35
C GLU A 58 -4.55 7.45 6.51
N CYS A 59 -4.51 6.94 7.75
CA CYS A 59 -3.90 7.64 8.89
C CYS A 59 -2.36 7.73 8.83
N LEU A 60 -1.66 6.77 8.22
CA LEU A 60 -0.20 6.81 8.09
C LEU A 60 0.28 7.69 6.92
N GLU A 61 -0.65 8.16 6.09
CA GLU A 61 -0.37 8.97 4.92
C GLU A 61 -0.51 10.47 5.12
N GLU A 62 -1.12 10.92 6.23
CA GLU A 62 -1.48 12.33 6.45
C GLU A 62 -0.32 13.23 6.92
N GLN A 63 0.85 12.70 7.28
CA GLN A 63 1.97 13.52 7.76
C GLN A 63 3.28 13.33 6.99
N ILE A 64 3.28 12.61 5.87
CA ILE A 64 4.51 12.45 5.09
C ILE A 64 4.63 13.65 4.13
N PRO A 65 5.65 14.52 4.28
CA PRO A 65 5.85 15.64 3.37
C PRO A 65 6.05 15.12 1.94
N ALA A 66 5.13 15.49 1.06
CA ALA A 66 5.23 15.23 -0.37
C ALA A 66 6.08 16.33 -1.01
N LEU A 67 7.06 15.94 -1.81
CA LEU A 67 7.93 16.83 -2.58
C LEU A 67 7.55 16.80 -4.07
N THR A 68 7.93 17.84 -4.80
CA THR A 68 7.65 18.01 -6.22
C THR A 68 8.94 17.89 -7.01
N ILE A 69 9.14 16.80 -7.73
CA ILE A 69 10.30 16.63 -8.62
C ILE A 69 9.96 17.06 -10.05
N ARG A 70 10.99 17.45 -10.80
CA ARG A 70 10.92 17.79 -12.22
C ARG A 70 11.57 16.70 -13.05
N LEU A 71 10.79 15.99 -13.84
CA LEU A 71 11.26 14.93 -14.72
C LEU A 71 11.49 15.49 -16.11
N LYS A 72 12.72 15.39 -16.62
CA LYS A 72 13.08 15.85 -17.97
C LYS A 72 13.59 14.69 -18.82
N HIS A 73 13.08 14.54 -20.04
CA HIS A 73 13.58 13.54 -20.98
C HIS A 73 14.23 14.20 -22.19
N LYS A 74 15.55 14.03 -22.36
CA LYS A 74 16.34 14.60 -23.47
C LYS A 74 15.94 16.07 -23.71
N ASP A 75 15.28 16.34 -24.84
CA ASP A 75 14.86 17.68 -25.29
C ASP A 75 13.35 17.92 -25.14
N LYS A 76 12.63 17.03 -24.46
CA LYS A 76 11.17 17.18 -24.22
C LYS A 76 10.87 18.06 -23.00
N ASP A 77 9.60 18.44 -22.91
CA ASP A 77 9.01 19.15 -21.77
C ASP A 77 9.34 18.52 -20.42
N VAL A 78 9.51 19.41 -19.44
CA VAL A 78 9.76 19.06 -18.03
C VAL A 78 8.42 18.83 -17.35
N GLU A 79 8.22 17.62 -16.81
CA GLU A 79 7.00 17.25 -16.11
C GLU A 79 7.17 17.37 -14.60
N HIS A 80 6.23 18.02 -13.94
CA HIS A 80 6.25 18.18 -12.49
C HIS A 80 5.47 17.01 -11.86
N LEU A 81 6.15 16.21 -11.04
CA LEU A 81 5.53 15.08 -10.35
C LEU A 81 5.64 15.28 -8.83
N ARG A 82 4.48 15.25 -8.17
CA ARG A 82 4.41 15.33 -6.71
C ARG A 82 4.40 13.93 -6.10
N VAL A 83 5.40 13.62 -5.30
CA VAL A 83 5.67 12.28 -4.73
C VAL A 83 6.20 12.37 -3.30
N LYS A 84 5.94 11.35 -2.49
CA LYS A 84 6.43 11.27 -1.10
C LYS A 84 7.90 10.85 -1.09
N LYS A 85 8.70 11.33 -0.12
CA LYS A 85 10.10 10.89 0.08
C LYS A 85 10.25 9.37 0.24
N THR A 86 9.25 8.73 0.85
CA THR A 86 9.17 7.27 1.03
C THR A 86 8.81 6.49 -0.25
N THR A 87 8.53 7.19 -1.35
CA THR A 87 8.14 6.57 -2.62
C THR A 87 9.36 5.99 -3.32
N LYS A 88 9.25 4.75 -3.78
CA LYS A 88 10.28 4.12 -4.61
C LYS A 88 10.38 4.76 -5.98
N LEU A 89 11.59 4.88 -6.50
CA LEU A 89 11.87 5.37 -7.85
C LEU A 89 11.15 4.55 -8.93
N LYS A 90 11.00 3.22 -8.73
CA LYS A 90 10.18 2.36 -9.60
C LYS A 90 8.77 2.91 -9.81
N ARG A 91 8.13 3.45 -8.77
CA ARG A 91 6.77 3.98 -8.84
C ARG A 91 6.70 5.28 -9.65
N ILE A 92 7.75 6.09 -9.56
CA ILE A 92 7.92 7.32 -10.35
C ILE A 92 8.03 6.95 -11.83
N VAL A 93 8.84 5.94 -12.14
CA VAL A 93 9.00 5.40 -13.50
C VAL A 93 7.67 4.87 -14.05
N GLU A 94 6.93 4.07 -13.27
CA GLU A 94 5.60 3.59 -13.67
C GLU A 94 4.66 4.75 -13.97
N THR A 95 4.64 5.76 -13.11
CA THR A 95 3.76 6.94 -13.27
C THR A 95 4.14 7.74 -14.51
N TYR A 96 5.43 7.99 -14.72
CA TYR A 96 5.95 8.69 -15.90
C TYR A 96 5.62 7.95 -17.19
N ARG A 97 5.78 6.61 -17.19
CA ARG A 97 5.36 5.74 -18.29
C ARG A 97 3.88 5.90 -18.61
N HIS A 98 3.01 5.91 -17.59
CA HIS A 98 1.57 6.09 -17.78
C HIS A 98 1.22 7.48 -18.31
N GLN A 99 1.94 8.54 -17.91
CA GLN A 99 1.72 9.90 -18.40
C GLN A 99 2.17 10.08 -19.85
N LYS A 100 3.30 9.50 -20.24
CA LYS A 100 3.84 9.57 -21.61
C LYS A 100 3.36 8.45 -22.53
N THR A 101 2.49 7.56 -22.05
CA THR A 101 2.00 6.38 -22.78
C THR A 101 3.14 5.56 -23.38
N ILE A 102 4.21 5.35 -22.60
CA ILE A 102 5.36 4.55 -23.02
C ILE A 102 5.03 3.06 -22.85
N ASP A 103 5.48 2.23 -23.79
CA ASP A 103 5.24 0.81 -23.77
C ASP A 103 5.93 0.13 -22.57
N SER A 104 5.33 -0.92 -22.01
CA SER A 104 5.90 -1.66 -20.87
C SER A 104 7.25 -2.29 -21.19
N THR A 105 7.49 -2.50 -22.48
CA THR A 105 8.66 -3.18 -23.02
C THR A 105 9.91 -2.31 -22.96
N VAL A 106 9.74 -0.99 -22.83
CA VAL A 106 10.86 -0.03 -22.83
C VAL A 106 11.42 0.12 -21.41
N PRO A 107 12.70 -0.21 -21.17
CA PRO A 107 13.35 0.05 -19.90
C PRO A 107 13.55 1.56 -19.73
N ILE A 108 13.08 2.09 -18.60
CA ILE A 108 13.24 3.49 -18.22
C ILE A 108 14.21 3.56 -17.05
N GLU A 109 15.30 4.29 -17.23
CA GLU A 109 16.30 4.60 -16.21
C GLU A 109 16.17 6.06 -15.78
N LEU A 110 16.36 6.33 -14.49
CA LEU A 110 16.44 7.68 -13.96
C LEU A 110 17.91 8.04 -13.75
N CYS A 111 18.29 9.25 -14.13
CA CYS A 111 19.61 9.81 -13.92
C CYS A 111 19.48 11.13 -13.16
N PHE A 112 20.26 11.30 -12.10
CA PHE A 112 20.35 12.55 -11.35
C PHE A 112 21.81 12.92 -11.19
N ASP A 113 22.16 14.17 -11.51
CA ASP A 113 23.54 14.68 -11.51
C ASP A 113 24.56 13.77 -12.24
N GLY A 114 24.15 13.17 -13.37
CA GLY A 114 24.99 12.25 -14.13
C GLY A 114 25.11 10.83 -13.55
N VAL A 115 24.49 10.54 -12.40
CA VAL A 115 24.46 9.22 -11.76
C VAL A 115 23.15 8.51 -12.09
N LYS A 116 23.25 7.25 -12.52
CA LYS A 116 22.09 6.37 -12.71
C LYS A 116 21.51 5.96 -11.36
N LEU A 117 20.24 6.24 -11.15
CA LEU A 117 19.52 5.88 -9.94
C LEU A 117 18.90 4.50 -10.08
N ASN A 118 18.99 3.70 -9.02
CA ASN A 118 18.40 2.37 -8.99
C ASN A 118 16.88 2.45 -8.68
N PRO A 119 16.00 1.88 -9.52
CA PRO A 119 14.54 1.90 -9.30
C PRO A 119 14.09 1.27 -7.97
N GLU A 120 14.91 0.44 -7.32
CA GLU A 120 14.58 -0.17 -6.04
C GLU A 120 14.71 0.79 -4.85
N LEU A 121 15.49 1.86 -5.01
CA LEU A 121 15.71 2.90 -4.01
C LEU A 121 14.48 3.80 -3.86
N THR A 122 14.37 4.41 -2.70
CA THR A 122 13.40 5.46 -2.39
C THR A 122 13.98 6.84 -2.64
N LEU A 123 13.12 7.85 -2.80
CA LEU A 123 13.57 9.23 -2.98
C LEU A 123 14.40 9.72 -1.77
N GLU A 124 14.05 9.31 -0.56
CA GLU A 124 14.83 9.64 0.65
C GLU A 124 16.25 9.06 0.66
N GLU A 125 16.49 7.95 -0.03
CA GLU A 125 17.82 7.35 -0.18
C GLU A 125 18.65 8.03 -1.28
N THR A 126 18.04 8.96 -2.02
CA THR A 126 18.71 9.75 -3.05
C THR A 126 18.91 11.19 -2.59
N GLU A 127 19.77 11.92 -3.27
CA GLU A 127 20.01 13.35 -3.03
C GLU A 127 18.95 14.26 -3.70
N ILE A 128 17.79 13.70 -4.06
CA ILE A 128 16.71 14.43 -4.74
C ILE A 128 15.82 15.14 -3.70
N GLU A 129 15.71 16.45 -3.84
CA GLU A 129 14.89 17.32 -3.01
C GLU A 129 13.65 17.88 -3.75
N ASP A 130 12.90 18.74 -3.07
CA ASP A 130 11.77 19.46 -3.68
C ASP A 130 12.27 20.45 -4.74
N GLY A 131 11.73 20.34 -5.95
CA GLY A 131 12.10 21.16 -7.10
C GLY A 131 13.25 20.60 -7.93
N ASP A 132 13.84 19.47 -7.55
CA ASP A 132 15.01 18.93 -8.26
C ASP A 132 14.69 18.36 -9.64
N LEU A 133 15.68 18.43 -10.53
CA LEU A 133 15.56 17.99 -11.91
C LEU A 133 16.20 16.60 -12.10
N VAL A 134 15.36 15.62 -12.39
CA VAL A 134 15.74 14.24 -12.68
C VAL A 134 15.64 14.00 -14.18
N PHE A 135 16.72 13.50 -14.78
CA PHE A 135 16.75 13.12 -16.17
C PHE A 135 16.21 11.70 -16.34
N VAL A 136 15.32 11.52 -17.32
CA VAL A 136 14.77 10.21 -17.67
C VAL A 136 15.46 9.73 -18.94
N ALA A 137 16.15 8.60 -18.87
CA ALA A 137 16.79 7.95 -20.00
C ALA A 137 16.01 6.68 -20.36
N PHE A 138 15.48 6.62 -21.58
CA PHE A 138 14.89 5.42 -22.15
C PHE A 138 15.08 5.42 -23.66
N GLU A 139 15.18 4.24 -24.24
CA GLU A 139 15.22 4.05 -25.68
C GLU A 139 13.81 3.73 -26.18
N ASN A 140 13.14 4.72 -26.75
CA ASN A 140 11.94 4.44 -27.52
C ASN A 140 12.38 3.77 -28.84
N PRO A 141 11.93 2.54 -29.14
CA PRO A 141 12.06 2.03 -30.49
C PRO A 141 11.30 3.00 -31.40
N THR A 142 12.02 3.54 -32.38
CA THR A 142 11.48 4.48 -33.38
C THR A 142 10.59 3.75 -34.36
#